data_AF-X2D7V7-F1
#
_entry.id   AF-X2D7V7-F1
#
_cell.length_a   1.000
_cell.length_b   1.000
_cell.length_c   1.000
_cell.angle_alpha   90.00
_cell.angle_beta   90.00
_cell.angle_gamma   90.00
#
_symmetry.space_group_name_H-M   'P 1'
#
loop_
_entity.id
_entity.type
_entity.pdbx_description
1 polymer ?
#
loop_
_entity_poly.entity_id
_entity_poly.type
_entity_poly.pdbx_seq_one_letter_code
_entity_poly.pdbx_strand_id
1 'polypeptide(L)'
;MQGTTRWISDMKRLEPRPTPVAPNLRGIQHRLSQLNHLEQQIKLLEDELEELHNTDRASTVCRDVLMTVDSRPDAFLPSTIGPENAAWKQWLEKTTESRGCGCCL
;
A
#
# COMPACT_ATOMS: atom_id res chain seq x y z
N MET A 1 57.33 27.30 -56.30
CA MET A 1 57.21 27.76 -54.90
C MET A 1 55.75 27.63 -54.43
N GLN A 2 55.25 26.41 -54.18
CA GLN A 2 53.82 26.17 -53.83
C GLN A 2 53.63 25.40 -52.50
N GLY A 3 54.59 25.50 -51.58
CA GLY A 3 54.56 24.76 -50.31
C GLY A 3 53.91 25.51 -49.14
N THR A 4 53.73 26.83 -49.24
CA THR A 4 53.50 27.69 -48.07
C THR A 4 52.04 27.98 -47.76
N THR A 5 51.08 27.48 -48.54
CA THR A 5 49.64 27.72 -48.31
C THR A 5 48.88 26.48 -47.84
N ARG A 6 49.52 25.30 -47.88
CA ARG A 6 48.91 24.04 -47.49
C ARG A 6 48.64 23.96 -45.98
N TRP A 7 49.61 24.38 -45.17
CA TRP A 7 49.49 24.35 -43.71
C TRP A 7 48.41 25.28 -43.15
N ILE A 8 48.13 26.40 -43.82
CA ILE A 8 47.03 27.33 -43.45
C ILE A 8 45.67 26.68 -43.71
N SER A 9 45.56 25.94 -44.82
CA SER A 9 44.33 25.22 -45.18
C SER A 9 44.10 24.03 -44.24
N ASP A 10 45.18 23.37 -43.80
CA ASP A 10 45.12 22.28 -42.83
C ASP A 10 44.76 22.77 -41.41
N MET A 11 45.21 23.97 -41.01
CA MET A 11 44.80 24.59 -39.75
C MET A 11 43.30 24.94 -39.69
N LYS A 12 42.68 25.29 -40.82
CA LYS A 12 41.23 25.52 -40.90
C LYS A 12 40.39 24.24 -40.97
N ARG A 13 41.02 23.07 -41.16
CA ARG A 13 40.37 21.74 -41.16
C ARG A 13 40.53 21.00 -39.82
N LEU A 14 41.14 21.63 -38.81
CA LEU A 14 41.11 21.08 -37.46
C LEU A 14 39.74 21.41 -36.86
N GLU A 15 38.80 20.48 -37.02
CA GLU A 15 37.54 20.47 -36.26
C GLU A 15 37.87 20.70 -34.78
N PRO A 16 37.10 21.54 -34.07
CA PRO A 16 37.34 21.79 -32.66
C PRO A 16 37.37 20.45 -31.93
N ARG A 17 38.50 20.16 -31.28
CA ARG A 17 38.67 18.95 -30.46
C ARG A 17 37.47 18.88 -29.51
N PRO A 18 36.71 17.76 -29.47
CA PRO A 18 35.60 17.65 -28.54
C PRO A 18 36.15 17.88 -27.14
N THR A 19 35.68 18.94 -26.49
CA THR A 19 36.02 19.20 -25.09
C THR A 19 35.52 18.00 -24.29
N PRO A 20 36.26 17.56 -23.25
CA PRO A 20 35.77 16.50 -22.38
C PRO A 20 34.42 16.94 -21.83
N VAL A 21 33.34 16.29 -22.27
CA VAL A 21 32.01 16.51 -21.72
C VAL A 21 32.11 16.10 -20.26
N ALA A 22 32.04 17.08 -19.35
CA ALA A 22 32.06 16.80 -17.92
C ALA A 22 30.98 15.74 -17.63
N PRO A 23 31.28 14.69 -16.82
CA PRO A 23 30.29 13.67 -16.51
C PRO A 23 29.03 14.34 -15.95
N ASN A 24 27.85 14.01 -16.49
CA ASN A 24 26.59 14.50 -15.94
C ASN A 24 26.31 13.80 -14.61
N LEU A 25 26.95 14.29 -13.53
CA LEU A 25 26.89 13.74 -12.18
C LEU A 25 25.45 13.62 -11.67
N ARG A 26 24.58 14.60 -12.00
CA ARG A 26 23.16 14.55 -11.64
C ARG A 26 22.42 13.42 -12.34
N GLY A 27 22.67 13.22 -13.64
CA GLY A 27 22.09 12.10 -14.39
C GLY A 27 22.58 10.74 -13.89
N ILE A 28 23.83 10.65 -13.42
CA ILE A 28 24.37 9.45 -12.79
C ILE A 28 23.69 9.19 -11.44
N GLN A 29 23.61 10.21 -10.56
CA GLN A 29 22.92 10.09 -9.26
C GLN A 29 21.45 9.68 -9.40
N HIS A 30 20.73 10.25 -10.37
CA HIS A 30 19.34 9.87 -10.63
C HIS A 30 19.21 8.41 -11.04
N ARG A 31 20.08 7.92 -11.92
CA ARG A 31 20.09 6.50 -12.30
C ARG A 31 20.43 5.60 -11.11
N LEU A 32 21.42 5.97 -10.30
CA LEU A 32 21.78 5.23 -9.09
C LEU A 32 20.65 5.20 -8.07
N SER A 33 19.92 6.31 -7.86
CA SER A 33 18.78 6.32 -6.94
C SER A 33 17.64 5.44 -7.43
N GLN A 34 17.40 5.40 -8.75
CA GLN A 34 16.41 4.50 -9.34
C GLN A 34 16.80 3.03 -9.19
N LEU A 35 18.08 2.69 -9.41
CA LEU A 35 18.59 1.34 -9.19
C LEU A 35 18.47 0.94 -7.72
N ASN A 36 18.92 1.78 -6.79
CA ASN A 36 18.79 1.52 -5.35
C ASN A 36 17.32 1.32 -4.95
N HIS A 37 16.40 2.12 -5.51
CA HIS A 37 14.99 1.98 -5.22
C HIS A 37 14.43 0.64 -5.71
N LEU A 38 14.80 0.21 -6.92
CA LEU A 38 14.41 -1.10 -7.46
C LEU A 38 15.01 -2.25 -6.64
N GLU A 39 16.26 -2.14 -6.22
CA GLU A 39 16.89 -3.13 -5.34
C GLU A 39 16.15 -3.26 -4.00
N GLN A 40 15.69 -2.15 -3.41
CA GLN A 40 14.86 -2.20 -2.20
C GLN A 40 13.50 -2.83 -2.46
N GLN A 41 12.85 -2.52 -3.59
CA GLN A 41 11.58 -3.16 -3.94
C GLN A 41 11.73 -4.67 -4.15
N ILE A 42 12.82 -5.11 -4.78
CA ILE A 42 13.10 -6.54 -4.98
C ILE A 42 13.20 -7.24 -3.62
N LYS A 43 13.97 -6.69 -2.69
CA LYS A 43 14.10 -7.26 -1.33
C LYS A 43 12.76 -7.34 -0.62
N LEU A 44 11.96 -6.28 -0.66
CA LEU A 44 10.64 -6.27 -0.04
C LEU A 44 9.72 -7.34 -0.62
N LEU A 45 9.76 -7.56 -1.94
CA LEU A 45 8.97 -8.61 -2.59
C LEU A 45 9.48 -10.02 -2.26
N GLU A 46 10.80 -10.19 -2.14
CA GLU A 46 11.40 -11.45 -1.68
C GLU A 46 10.96 -11.78 -0.25
N ASP A 47 10.99 -10.80 0.65
CA ASP A 47 10.51 -10.93 2.03
C ASP A 47 9.01 -11.26 2.07
N GLU A 48 8.17 -10.56 1.30
CA GLU A 48 6.71 -10.82 1.22
C GLU A 48 6.42 -12.23 0.68
N LEU A 49 7.19 -12.70 -0.30
CA LEU A 49 7.04 -14.06 -0.82
C LEU A 49 7.41 -15.12 0.22
N GLU A 50 8.45 -14.87 1.03
CA GLU A 50 8.80 -15.76 2.14
C GLU A 50 7.69 -15.78 3.20
N GLU A 51 7.13 -14.62 3.56
CA GLU A 51 5.97 -14.55 4.46
C GLU A 51 4.78 -15.32 3.90
N LEU A 52 4.40 -15.10 2.63
CA LEU A 52 3.31 -15.81 1.97
C LEU A 52 3.53 -17.33 1.91
N HIS A 53 4.77 -17.77 1.69
CA HIS A 53 5.10 -19.19 1.70
C HIS A 53 4.89 -19.84 3.07
N ASN A 54 5.17 -19.08 4.13
CA ASN A 54 5.01 -19.52 5.51
C ASN A 54 3.58 -19.32 6.06
N THR A 55 2.73 -18.55 5.36
CA THR A 55 1.34 -18.33 5.79
C THR A 55 0.47 -19.58 5.64
N ASP A 56 -0.38 -19.81 6.63
CA ASP A 56 -1.35 -20.90 6.60
C ASP A 56 -2.42 -20.69 5.51
N ARG A 57 -3.01 -21.79 5.06
CA ARG A 57 -4.10 -21.74 4.09
C ARG A 57 -5.26 -20.90 4.64
N ALA A 58 -5.73 -19.93 3.86
CA ALA A 58 -6.90 -19.12 4.21
C ALA A 58 -8.12 -19.99 4.57
N SER A 59 -8.33 -21.13 3.89
CA SER A 59 -9.41 -22.07 4.20
C SER A 59 -9.36 -22.66 5.61
N THR A 60 -8.16 -22.82 6.17
CA THR A 60 -7.96 -23.32 7.54
C THR A 60 -8.23 -22.20 8.53
N VAL A 61 -7.58 -21.05 8.34
CA VAL A 61 -7.76 -19.87 9.20
C VAL A 61 -9.23 -19.43 9.25
N CYS A 62 -9.91 -19.37 8.11
CA CYS A 62 -11.34 -19.01 8.07
C CYS A 62 -12.22 -20.02 8.82
N ARG A 63 -11.89 -21.31 8.78
CA ARG A 63 -12.63 -22.33 9.55
C ARG A 63 -12.48 -22.09 11.04
N ASP A 64 -11.26 -21.82 11.51
CA ASP A 64 -10.98 -21.57 12.92
C ASP A 64 -11.69 -20.30 13.41
N VAL A 65 -11.71 -19.26 12.58
CA VAL A 65 -12.49 -18.03 12.84
C VAL A 65 -13.98 -18.36 12.96
N LEU A 66 -14.55 -19.10 12.02
CA LEU A 66 -15.97 -19.48 12.07
C LEU A 66 -16.29 -20.31 13.32
N MET A 67 -15.46 -21.32 13.64
CA MET A 67 -15.65 -22.12 14.86
C MET A 67 -15.60 -21.25 16.12
N THR A 68 -14.71 -20.27 16.15
CA THR A 68 -14.60 -19.35 17.29
C THR A 68 -15.83 -18.47 17.42
N VAL A 69 -16.30 -17.90 16.31
CA VAL A 69 -17.50 -17.03 16.27
C VAL A 69 -18.75 -17.83 16.64
N ASP A 70 -18.94 -19.01 16.07
CA ASP A 70 -20.11 -19.87 16.34
C ASP A 70 -20.13 -20.40 17.78
N SER A 71 -18.96 -20.55 18.42
CA SER A 71 -18.87 -21.07 19.80
C SER A 71 -19.40 -20.11 20.86
N ARG A 72 -19.51 -18.81 20.55
CA ARG A 72 -19.90 -17.77 21.50
C ARG A 72 -21.23 -17.13 21.09
N PRO A 73 -22.31 -17.29 21.89
CA PRO A 73 -23.55 -16.58 21.64
C PRO A 73 -23.35 -15.08 21.83
N ASP A 74 -23.58 -14.29 20.77
CA ASP A 74 -23.51 -12.83 20.80
C ASP A 74 -24.87 -12.24 21.18
N ALA A 75 -24.94 -11.56 22.33
CA ALA A 75 -26.15 -10.95 22.88
C ALA A 75 -26.86 -9.96 21.93
N PHE A 76 -26.16 -9.44 20.91
CA PHE A 76 -26.73 -8.55 19.91
C PHE A 76 -27.22 -9.26 18.65
N LEU A 77 -26.98 -10.58 18.51
CA LEU A 77 -27.49 -11.36 17.39
C LEU A 77 -28.88 -11.94 17.71
N PRO A 78 -29.86 -11.83 16.77
CA PRO A 78 -31.24 -12.29 16.97
C PRO A 78 -31.40 -13.78 17.29
N SER A 79 -30.35 -14.58 17.07
CA SER A 79 -30.35 -16.04 17.17
C SER A 79 -29.64 -16.55 18.42
N THR A 80 -29.58 -15.74 19.48
CA THR A 80 -29.03 -16.21 20.75
C THR A 80 -29.95 -17.25 21.39
N ILE A 81 -29.50 -18.49 21.43
CA ILE A 81 -30.12 -19.55 22.24
C ILE A 81 -29.80 -19.23 23.70
N GLY A 82 -30.70 -18.47 24.34
CA GLY A 82 -30.61 -18.09 25.74
C GLY A 82 -31.92 -17.45 26.22
N PRO A 83 -32.19 -17.43 27.53
CA PRO A 83 -33.36 -16.75 28.05
C PRO A 83 -33.29 -15.28 27.67
N GLU A 84 -34.33 -14.81 26.97
CA GLU A 84 -34.46 -13.44 26.52
C GLU A 84 -34.35 -12.50 27.72
N ASN A 85 -33.30 -11.67 27.76
CA ASN A 85 -33.10 -10.78 28.89
C ASN A 85 -34.09 -9.61 28.77
N ALA A 86 -35.16 -9.65 29.57
CA ALA A 86 -36.23 -8.65 29.56
C ALA A 86 -35.74 -7.21 29.77
N ALA A 87 -34.63 -7.00 30.48
CA ALA A 87 -34.05 -5.68 30.68
C ALA A 87 -33.47 -5.08 29.38
N TRP A 88 -33.06 -5.92 28.42
CA TRP A 88 -32.51 -5.47 27.13
C TRP A 88 -33.61 -5.10 26.15
N LYS A 89 -34.79 -5.74 26.23
CA LYS A 89 -35.98 -5.29 25.47
C LYS A 89 -36.31 -3.85 25.79
N GLN A 90 -36.28 -3.45 27.06
CA GLN A 90 -36.59 -2.09 27.45
C GLN A 90 -35.59 -1.03 26.93
N TRP A 91 -34.35 -1.42 26.63
CA TRP A 91 -33.32 -0.55 26.06
C TRP A 91 -33.36 -0.49 24.52
N LEU A 92 -33.71 -1.61 23.87
CA LEU A 92 -33.75 -1.74 22.40
C LEU A 92 -35.11 -1.39 21.80
N GLU A 93 -36.18 -1.64 22.54
CA GLU A 93 -37.51 -1.14 22.25
C GLU A 93 -37.46 0.36 22.53
N LYS A 94 -37.69 1.18 21.48
CA LYS A 94 -37.93 2.60 21.70
C LYS A 94 -38.98 2.67 22.78
N THR A 95 -38.66 3.31 23.92
CA THR A 95 -39.68 3.64 24.91
C THR A 95 -40.80 4.25 24.11
N THR A 96 -41.92 3.52 23.95
CA THR A 96 -43.11 4.09 23.34
C THR A 96 -43.40 5.24 24.27
N GLU A 97 -43.06 6.46 23.84
CA GLU A 97 -43.41 7.65 24.60
C GLU A 97 -44.87 7.46 24.92
N SER A 98 -45.12 7.28 26.21
CA SER A 98 -46.45 6.99 26.73
C SER A 98 -47.36 7.98 26.03
N ARG A 99 -48.30 7.49 25.21
CA ARG A 99 -49.31 8.34 24.57
C ARG A 99 -49.71 9.36 25.61
N GLY A 100 -49.34 10.62 25.36
CA GLY A 100 -49.48 11.70 26.33
C GLY A 100 -50.87 11.58 26.92
N CYS A 101 -50.95 11.44 28.24
CA CYS A 101 -52.20 11.40 28.94
C CYS A 101 -53.04 12.58 28.43
N GLY A 102 -54.18 12.31 27.81
CA GLY A 102 -55.14 13.31 27.35
C GLY A 102 -55.86 13.99 28.52
N CYS A 103 -55.15 14.23 29.61
CA CYS A 103 -55.64 14.92 30.80
C CYS A 103 -54.65 16.04 31.13
N CYS A 104 -54.60 17.03 30.25
CA CYS A 104 -54.32 18.40 30.64
C CYS A 104 -55.57 19.20 30.28
N LEU A 105 -56.23 19.68 31.35
CA LEU A 105 -57.12 20.84 31.51
C LEU A 105 -57.68 21.52 30.26
#